data_AF-A0A524GLY9-F1
#
_entry.id   AF-A0A524GLY9-F1
#
_cell.length_a   1.000
_cell.length_b   1.000
_cell.length_c   1.000
_cell.angle_alpha   90.00
_cell.angle_beta   90.00
_cell.angle_gamma   90.00
#
_symmetry.space_group_name_H-M   'P 1'
#
loop_
_entity.id
_entity.type
_entity.pdbx_description
1 polymer ?
#
loop_
_entity_poly.entity_id
_entity_poly.type
_entity_poly.pdbx_seq_one_letter_code
_entity_poly.pdbx_strand_id
1 'polypeptide(L)'
;MGLLKALQKKAVLFERRKVIKTLTTSSPEDIVQYGEKLLLAAFRRAATRVPAYKNILQKHHLDPEMIRDVASFRDQVPILTKEDVFPRYDIDDLCLDRNFSLIKSAMSSSGFSGIFSFGINTEANFRNAVKAIDTALDLIFDISRKKTFFINSLPMGVRIPTSLPIADTSVRFDMALAIYKKFSKKFDQIIVLSDPHFLKKFLEDGIEQGIDWHIENIHLITGEDWVPETFRSYLGHLLGTDWDRMERGVIGGTMGVAELDLNLFHESKDLIRIQRAALQDEKLRYALYGQGVTISPTLLHYYPHRTFLELVDSNDGKPELVVSMLSDSLLIPLIRYNVKDVAQLIPYRQLQQILEDSGYGALCPQLKLPLVAIGGRKGRLVENSAGQTVSPEEVKQGLYSDFTAAAATTGYFKLRVEGGGILV
;
A
#
# COMPACT_ATOMS: atom_id res chain seq x y z
N MET A 1 6.36 28.93 25.22
CA MET A 1 6.22 28.09 24.00
C MET A 1 6.80 26.67 24.13
N GLY A 2 7.92 26.43 24.83
CA GLY A 2 8.53 25.09 24.93
C GLY A 2 7.71 24.03 25.68
N LEU A 3 7.08 24.40 26.81
CA LEU A 3 6.28 23.46 27.61
C LEU A 3 5.05 22.93 26.88
N LEU A 4 4.33 23.81 26.15
CA LEU A 4 3.15 23.45 25.37
C LEU A 4 3.50 22.47 24.24
N LYS A 5 4.59 22.72 23.51
CA LYS A 5 5.10 21.79 22.49
C LYS A 5 5.51 20.44 23.07
N ALA A 6 6.12 20.44 24.26
CA ALA A 6 6.50 19.20 24.95
C ALA A 6 5.28 18.38 25.40
N LEU A 7 4.23 19.04 25.92
CA LEU A 7 2.97 18.39 26.29
C LEU A 7 2.25 17.82 25.07
N GLN A 8 2.17 18.57 23.97
CA GLN A 8 1.61 18.09 22.70
C GLN A 8 2.35 16.86 22.18
N LYS A 9 3.69 16.88 22.20
CA LYS A 9 4.50 15.72 21.81
C LYS A 9 4.21 14.50 22.69
N LYS A 10 4.11 14.68 24.02
CA LYS A 10 3.77 13.58 24.94
C LYS A 10 2.37 13.00 24.67
N ALA A 11 1.39 13.84 24.41
CA ALA A 11 0.03 13.40 24.10
C ALA A 11 -0.01 12.56 22.80
N VAL A 12 0.66 13.01 21.73
CA VAL A 12 0.74 12.25 20.47
C VAL A 12 1.39 10.89 20.69
N LEU A 13 2.50 10.83 21.44
CA LEU A 13 3.18 9.56 21.74
C LEU A 13 2.32 8.62 22.58
N PHE A 14 1.55 9.16 23.53
CA PHE A 14 0.64 8.37 24.33
C PHE A 14 -0.46 7.75 23.46
N GLU A 15 -1.08 8.53 22.57
CA GLU A 15 -2.09 8.03 21.63
C GLU A 15 -1.53 6.94 20.70
N ARG A 16 -0.34 7.14 20.11
CA ARG A 16 0.30 6.10 19.26
C ARG A 16 0.52 4.79 20.01
N ARG A 17 1.06 4.88 21.23
CA ARG A 17 1.27 3.69 22.09
C ARG A 17 -0.03 3.01 22.44
N LYS A 18 -1.10 3.77 22.69
CA LYS A 18 -2.42 3.23 22.96
C LYS A 18 -2.98 2.47 21.76
N VAL A 19 -2.89 3.04 20.55
CA VAL A 19 -3.31 2.38 19.31
C VAL A 19 -2.53 1.07 19.10
N ILE A 20 -1.19 1.11 19.17
CA ILE A 20 -0.36 -0.10 19.00
C ILE A 20 -0.70 -1.14 20.07
N LYS A 21 -0.87 -0.73 21.33
CA LYS A 21 -1.28 -1.64 22.41
C LYS A 21 -2.61 -2.30 22.09
N THR A 22 -3.63 -1.53 21.68
CA THR A 22 -4.92 -2.10 21.28
C THR A 22 -4.76 -3.12 20.16
N LEU A 23 -4.01 -2.81 19.10
CA LEU A 23 -3.81 -3.70 17.94
C LEU A 23 -2.98 -4.95 18.24
N THR A 24 -2.23 -4.97 19.34
CA THR A 24 -1.42 -6.14 19.77
C THR A 24 -2.14 -6.98 20.82
N THR A 25 -3.03 -6.38 21.62
CA THR A 25 -3.72 -7.07 22.72
C THR A 25 -5.13 -7.54 22.39
N SER A 26 -5.87 -6.82 21.54
CA SER A 26 -7.24 -7.21 21.15
C SER A 26 -7.24 -8.53 20.39
N SER A 27 -8.35 -9.27 20.45
CA SER A 27 -8.50 -10.44 19.58
C SER A 27 -8.57 -9.97 18.11
N PRO A 28 -7.99 -10.73 17.16
CA PRO A 28 -8.10 -10.39 15.75
C PRO A 28 -9.56 -10.28 15.27
N GLU A 29 -10.43 -11.13 15.82
CA GLU A 29 -11.86 -11.17 15.49
C GLU A 29 -12.58 -9.88 15.94
N ASP A 30 -12.27 -9.36 17.13
CA ASP A 30 -12.82 -8.08 17.60
C ASP A 30 -12.39 -6.90 16.72
N ILE A 31 -11.14 -6.92 16.23
CA ILE A 31 -10.62 -5.86 15.34
C ILE A 31 -11.40 -5.85 14.02
N VAL A 32 -11.63 -7.02 13.42
CA VAL A 32 -12.42 -7.14 12.19
C VAL A 32 -13.88 -6.75 12.43
N GLN A 33 -14.50 -7.28 13.50
CA GLN A 33 -15.89 -6.99 13.83
C GLN A 33 -16.13 -5.50 14.12
N TYR A 34 -15.15 -4.80 14.71
CA TYR A 34 -15.23 -3.35 14.88
C TYR A 34 -15.33 -2.62 13.54
N GLY A 35 -14.57 -3.04 12.53
CA GLY A 35 -14.67 -2.52 11.17
C GLY A 35 -16.03 -2.78 10.53
N GLU A 36 -16.55 -4.00 10.66
CA GLU A 36 -17.87 -4.39 10.13
C GLU A 36 -19.01 -3.55 10.73
N LYS A 37 -18.92 -3.19 12.02
CA LYS A 37 -19.88 -2.29 12.67
C LYS A 37 -19.91 -0.89 12.04
N LEU A 38 -18.79 -0.42 11.49
CA LEU A 38 -18.70 0.89 10.84
C LEU A 38 -19.20 0.87 9.39
N LEU A 39 -19.23 -0.29 8.74
CA LEU A 39 -19.60 -0.44 7.33
C LEU A 39 -20.98 0.13 7.01
N LEU A 40 -22.01 -0.29 7.75
CA LEU A 40 -23.38 0.13 7.47
C LEU A 40 -23.57 1.63 7.70
N ALA A 41 -22.91 2.19 8.70
CA ALA A 41 -22.93 3.64 8.94
C ALA A 41 -22.26 4.40 7.79
N ALA A 42 -21.13 3.89 7.27
CA ALA A 42 -20.45 4.48 6.13
C ALA A 42 -21.29 4.38 4.85
N PHE A 43 -21.90 3.22 4.57
CA PHE A 43 -22.80 3.02 3.44
C PHE A 43 -24.02 3.96 3.53
N ARG A 44 -24.72 4.00 4.67
CA ARG A 44 -25.88 4.89 4.86
C ARG A 44 -25.50 6.35 4.68
N ARG A 45 -24.33 6.76 5.20
CA ARG A 45 -23.81 8.12 4.99
C ARG A 45 -23.62 8.40 3.49
N ALA A 46 -22.96 7.52 2.75
CA ALA A 46 -22.78 7.68 1.31
C ALA A 46 -24.11 7.72 0.55
N ALA A 47 -24.99 6.74 0.80
CA ALA A 47 -26.30 6.60 0.17
C ALA A 47 -27.22 7.80 0.42
N THR A 48 -27.17 8.42 1.59
CA THR A 48 -28.06 9.53 1.96
C THR A 48 -27.49 10.92 1.72
N ARG A 49 -26.17 11.08 1.64
CA ARG A 49 -25.52 12.40 1.57
C ARG A 49 -24.69 12.65 0.32
N VAL A 50 -24.33 11.62 -0.45
CA VAL A 50 -23.59 11.80 -1.71
C VAL A 50 -24.58 11.72 -2.89
N PRO A 51 -24.75 12.81 -3.67
CA PRO A 51 -25.68 12.84 -4.81
C PRO A 51 -25.44 11.71 -5.83
N ALA A 52 -24.19 11.43 -6.17
CA ALA A 52 -23.85 10.36 -7.09
C ALA A 52 -24.29 8.99 -6.56
N TYR A 53 -24.08 8.70 -5.28
CA TYR A 53 -24.55 7.43 -4.68
C TYR A 53 -26.07 7.32 -4.72
N LYS A 54 -26.82 8.39 -4.43
CA LYS A 54 -28.29 8.38 -4.59
C LYS A 54 -28.69 7.99 -6.01
N ASN A 55 -28.05 8.60 -7.00
CA ASN A 55 -28.34 8.33 -8.41
C ASN A 55 -27.98 6.90 -8.83
N ILE A 56 -26.81 6.41 -8.40
CA ILE A 56 -26.35 5.03 -8.65
C ILE A 56 -27.36 4.04 -8.04
N LEU A 57 -27.70 4.19 -6.76
CA LEU A 57 -28.58 3.26 -6.06
C LEU A 57 -30.00 3.25 -6.67
N GLN A 58 -30.51 4.42 -7.07
CA GLN A 58 -31.78 4.52 -7.80
C GLN A 58 -31.75 3.78 -9.16
N LYS A 59 -30.66 3.91 -9.93
CA LYS A 59 -30.49 3.18 -11.20
C LYS A 59 -30.41 1.67 -11.00
N HIS A 60 -29.89 1.22 -9.87
CA HIS A 60 -29.86 -0.18 -9.47
C HIS A 60 -31.13 -0.64 -8.75
N HIS A 61 -32.16 0.21 -8.64
CA HIS A 61 -33.42 -0.07 -7.94
C HIS A 61 -33.22 -0.52 -6.49
N LEU A 62 -32.17 -0.03 -5.82
CA LEU A 62 -31.82 -0.41 -4.46
C LEU A 62 -32.29 0.65 -3.45
N ASP A 63 -33.11 0.23 -2.49
CA ASP A 63 -33.45 1.03 -1.31
C ASP A 63 -32.38 0.83 -0.21
N PRO A 64 -31.64 1.89 0.19
CA PRO A 64 -30.61 1.79 1.24
C PRO A 64 -31.12 1.26 2.59
N GLU A 65 -32.41 1.43 2.91
CA GLU A 65 -33.00 0.96 4.17
C GLU A 65 -33.16 -0.58 4.23
N MET A 66 -33.07 -1.25 3.07
CA MET A 66 -33.07 -2.71 2.99
C MET A 66 -31.72 -3.31 3.41
N ILE A 67 -30.65 -2.51 3.43
CA ILE A 67 -29.32 -2.95 3.83
C ILE A 67 -29.18 -2.85 5.36
N ARG A 68 -29.40 -3.99 6.03
CA ARG A 68 -29.48 -4.09 7.50
C ARG A 68 -28.28 -4.76 8.15
N ASP A 69 -27.50 -5.49 7.37
CA ASP A 69 -26.36 -6.27 7.82
C ASP A 69 -25.28 -6.37 6.72
N VAL A 70 -24.12 -6.93 7.07
CA VAL A 70 -23.01 -7.11 6.13
C VAL A 70 -23.39 -8.06 4.99
N ALA A 71 -24.26 -9.04 5.23
CA ALA A 71 -24.68 -10.00 4.22
C ALA A 71 -25.51 -9.33 3.10
N SER A 72 -26.56 -8.60 3.47
CA SER A 72 -27.37 -7.79 2.55
C SER A 72 -26.53 -6.74 1.83
N PHE A 73 -25.54 -6.13 2.49
CA PHE A 73 -24.61 -5.22 1.84
C PHE A 73 -23.81 -5.90 0.71
N ARG A 74 -23.21 -7.06 1.00
CA ARG A 74 -22.41 -7.82 0.02
C ARG A 74 -23.25 -8.30 -1.17
N ASP A 75 -24.48 -8.69 -0.90
CA ASP A 75 -25.40 -9.25 -1.90
C ASP A 75 -25.99 -8.18 -2.83
N GLN A 76 -26.41 -7.04 -2.28
CA GLN A 76 -27.29 -6.12 -3.00
C GLN A 76 -26.63 -4.80 -3.45
N VAL A 77 -25.65 -4.28 -2.70
CA VAL A 77 -25.04 -2.97 -3.03
C VAL A 77 -24.19 -3.12 -4.29
N PRO A 78 -24.33 -2.29 -5.33
CA PRO A 78 -23.55 -2.47 -6.56
C PRO A 78 -22.05 -2.27 -6.32
N ILE A 79 -21.24 -3.10 -6.98
CA ILE A 79 -19.79 -2.88 -7.07
C ILE A 79 -19.55 -1.77 -8.11
N LEU A 80 -18.76 -0.77 -7.73
CA LEU A 80 -18.45 0.38 -8.56
C LEU A 80 -17.04 0.28 -9.12
N THR A 81 -16.87 0.67 -10.37
CA THR A 81 -15.56 0.81 -11.01
C THR A 81 -15.24 2.28 -11.28
N LYS A 82 -14.02 2.55 -11.74
CA LYS A 82 -13.61 3.90 -12.12
C LYS A 82 -14.53 4.47 -13.21
N GLU A 83 -14.91 3.62 -14.16
CA GLU A 83 -15.76 3.88 -15.31
C GLU A 83 -17.20 4.24 -14.93
N ASP A 84 -17.68 3.73 -13.79
CA ASP A 84 -19.03 3.98 -13.28
C ASP A 84 -19.15 5.30 -12.54
N VAL A 85 -18.03 5.84 -12.05
CA VAL A 85 -17.99 6.98 -11.12
C VAL A 85 -17.47 8.24 -11.81
N PHE A 86 -16.17 8.31 -12.11
CA PHE A 86 -15.53 9.60 -12.40
C PHE A 86 -15.92 10.24 -13.74
N PRO A 87 -16.13 9.50 -14.84
CA PRO A 87 -16.62 10.10 -16.08
C PRO A 87 -18.08 10.54 -16.06
N ARG A 88 -18.87 10.05 -15.08
CA ARG A 88 -20.34 10.16 -15.09
C ARG A 88 -20.88 11.24 -14.16
N TYR A 89 -20.09 11.71 -13.22
CA TYR A 89 -20.51 12.66 -12.20
C TYR A 89 -19.50 13.79 -12.10
N ASP A 90 -20.00 15.02 -11.92
CA ASP A 90 -19.17 16.14 -11.54
C ASP A 90 -18.58 15.90 -10.14
N ILE A 91 -17.43 16.52 -9.86
CA ILE A 91 -16.69 16.28 -8.61
C ILE A 91 -17.52 16.64 -7.37
N ASP A 92 -18.36 17.67 -7.46
CA ASP A 92 -19.25 18.11 -6.38
C ASP A 92 -20.32 17.05 -6.07
N ASP A 93 -20.79 16.30 -7.07
CA ASP A 93 -21.76 15.22 -6.89
C ASP A 93 -21.17 13.97 -6.23
N LEU A 94 -19.85 13.83 -6.27
CA LEU A 94 -19.10 12.80 -5.55
C LEU A 94 -18.83 13.19 -4.09
N CYS A 95 -19.01 14.46 -3.74
CA CYS A 95 -18.76 14.99 -2.40
C CYS A 95 -19.98 14.85 -1.49
N LEU A 96 -19.73 14.60 -0.20
CA LEU A 96 -20.76 14.68 0.84
C LEU A 96 -21.44 16.06 0.83
N ASP A 97 -22.77 16.06 0.69
CA ASP A 97 -23.65 17.23 0.65
C ASP A 97 -23.25 18.29 -0.41
N ARG A 98 -22.56 17.88 -1.49
CA ARG A 98 -21.95 18.81 -2.46
C ARG A 98 -21.01 19.84 -1.83
N ASN A 99 -20.45 19.53 -0.65
CA ASN A 99 -19.68 20.48 0.12
C ASN A 99 -18.21 20.53 -0.33
N PHE A 100 -17.99 20.94 -1.57
CA PHE A 100 -16.66 21.06 -2.15
C PHE A 100 -15.79 22.12 -1.45
N SER A 101 -16.40 23.06 -0.72
CA SER A 101 -15.68 24.13 0.00
C SER A 101 -14.71 23.62 1.08
N LEU A 102 -14.85 22.37 1.53
CA LEU A 102 -13.98 21.74 2.52
C LEU A 102 -12.67 21.17 1.94
N ILE A 103 -12.49 21.28 0.63
CA ILE A 103 -11.29 20.79 -0.05
C ILE A 103 -10.02 21.44 0.51
N LYS A 104 -9.05 20.58 0.83
CA LYS A 104 -7.70 20.96 1.24
C LYS A 104 -6.67 20.59 0.17
N SER A 105 -6.81 19.42 -0.43
CA SER A 105 -5.99 18.98 -1.56
C SER A 105 -6.75 18.00 -2.45
N ALA A 106 -6.33 17.93 -3.71
CA ALA A 106 -6.82 16.99 -4.71
C ALA A 106 -5.67 16.17 -5.27
N MET A 107 -5.98 14.96 -5.71
CA MET A 107 -5.05 14.01 -6.31
C MET A 107 -5.74 13.36 -7.49
N SER A 108 -4.98 12.99 -8.51
CA SER A 108 -5.52 12.30 -9.68
C SER A 108 -4.76 11.01 -9.96
N SER A 109 -5.42 10.07 -10.64
CA SER A 109 -4.80 8.89 -11.20
C SER A 109 -5.44 8.54 -12.54
N SER A 110 -4.64 8.46 -13.61
CA SER A 110 -5.09 7.96 -14.91
C SER A 110 -5.12 6.44 -14.98
N GLY A 111 -4.44 5.75 -14.05
CA GLY A 111 -4.24 4.30 -14.10
C GLY A 111 -3.81 3.79 -15.49
N PHE A 112 -4.16 2.54 -15.79
CA PHE A 112 -3.91 1.91 -17.10
C PHE A 112 -5.07 2.09 -18.10
N SER A 113 -6.26 2.51 -17.65
CA SER A 113 -7.45 2.64 -18.51
C SER A 113 -7.51 3.95 -19.31
N GLY A 114 -6.63 4.92 -19.00
CA GLY A 114 -6.69 6.27 -19.57
C GLY A 114 -7.82 7.14 -18.98
N ILE A 115 -8.62 6.59 -18.07
CA ILE A 115 -9.67 7.30 -17.35
C ILE A 115 -9.10 7.86 -16.05
N PHE A 116 -9.32 9.14 -15.83
CA PHE A 116 -8.90 9.83 -14.61
C PHE A 116 -9.87 9.56 -13.46
N SER A 117 -9.32 9.19 -12.31
CA SER A 117 -9.99 9.21 -11.01
C SER A 117 -9.43 10.33 -10.15
N PHE A 118 -10.20 10.77 -9.16
CA PHE A 118 -9.85 11.88 -8.29
C PHE A 118 -10.07 11.53 -6.81
N GLY A 119 -9.07 11.85 -5.99
CA GLY A 119 -9.18 11.83 -4.54
C GLY A 119 -9.21 13.25 -3.99
N ILE A 120 -10.06 13.50 -3.00
CA ILE A 120 -10.14 14.79 -2.30
C ILE A 120 -9.94 14.60 -0.82
N ASN A 121 -9.05 15.41 -0.26
CA ASN A 121 -8.80 15.48 1.16
C ASN A 121 -9.37 16.75 1.76
N THR A 122 -9.95 16.61 2.94
CA THR A 122 -10.30 17.73 3.84
C THR A 122 -9.17 17.95 4.85
N GLU A 123 -9.18 19.08 5.55
CA GLU A 123 -8.26 19.31 6.67
C GLU A 123 -8.43 18.28 7.80
N ALA A 124 -9.66 17.78 8.01
CA ALA A 124 -9.92 16.72 8.97
C ALA A 124 -9.28 15.39 8.51
N ASN A 125 -9.49 15.01 7.24
CA ASN A 125 -8.89 13.80 6.69
C ASN A 125 -7.37 13.85 6.70
N PHE A 126 -6.79 14.99 6.29
CA PHE A 126 -5.35 15.21 6.30
C PHE A 126 -4.74 14.99 7.70
N ARG A 127 -5.35 15.57 8.75
CA ARG A 127 -4.89 15.37 10.14
C ARG A 127 -5.02 13.93 10.60
N ASN A 128 -6.04 13.20 10.17
CA ASN A 128 -6.21 11.78 10.47
C ASN A 128 -5.14 10.94 9.74
N ALA A 129 -4.87 11.24 8.48
CA ALA A 129 -3.82 10.60 7.69
C ALA A 129 -2.43 10.82 8.32
N VAL A 130 -2.10 12.03 8.79
CA VAL A 130 -0.85 12.28 9.55
C VAL A 130 -0.71 11.36 10.75
N LYS A 131 -1.78 11.18 11.53
CA LYS A 131 -1.73 10.28 12.69
C LYS A 131 -1.50 8.83 12.29
N ALA A 132 -2.20 8.35 11.26
CA ALA A 132 -2.11 6.98 10.79
C ALA A 132 -0.71 6.68 10.20
N ILE A 133 -0.24 7.52 9.28
CA ILE A 133 1.06 7.37 8.63
C ILE A 133 2.19 7.44 9.65
N ASP A 134 2.20 8.44 10.52
CA ASP A 134 3.26 8.54 11.51
C ASP A 134 3.23 7.39 12.52
N THR A 135 2.07 6.77 12.78
CA THR A 135 1.99 5.57 13.63
C THR A 135 2.62 4.37 12.95
N ALA A 136 2.33 4.17 11.65
CA ALA A 136 2.97 3.12 10.86
C ALA A 136 4.49 3.34 10.74
N LEU A 137 4.92 4.57 10.48
CA LEU A 137 6.35 4.93 10.44
C LEU A 137 7.02 4.72 11.80
N ASP A 138 6.35 5.02 12.91
CA ASP A 138 6.91 4.80 14.25
C ASP A 138 7.05 3.31 14.57
N LEU A 139 6.09 2.49 14.15
CA LEU A 139 6.15 1.03 14.30
C LEU A 139 7.34 0.41 13.55
N ILE A 140 7.66 0.93 12.35
CA ILE A 140 8.69 0.34 11.49
C ILE A 140 10.06 0.97 11.74
N PHE A 141 10.12 2.28 11.96
CA PHE A 141 11.36 3.06 11.96
C PHE A 141 11.64 3.80 13.27
N ASP A 142 10.80 3.67 14.30
CA ASP A 142 10.98 4.34 15.61
C ASP A 142 11.13 5.87 15.51
N ILE A 143 10.36 6.52 14.63
CA ILE A 143 10.47 7.96 14.35
C ILE A 143 10.18 8.85 15.58
N SER A 144 9.54 8.31 16.62
CA SER A 144 9.34 8.99 17.91
C SER A 144 10.62 9.15 18.73
N ARG A 145 11.58 8.24 18.53
CA ARG A 145 12.85 8.16 19.26
C ARG A 145 14.01 8.67 18.42
N LYS A 146 13.96 8.47 17.12
CA LYS A 146 15.01 8.86 16.17
C LYS A 146 14.63 10.14 15.43
N LYS A 147 15.56 11.10 15.39
CA LYS A 147 15.41 12.32 14.58
C LYS A 147 15.44 11.90 13.11
N THR A 148 14.27 11.94 12.47
CA THR A 148 14.07 11.38 11.13
C THR A 148 13.86 12.49 10.11
N PHE A 149 14.47 12.36 8.92
CA PHE A 149 14.17 13.20 7.76
C PHE A 149 13.58 12.35 6.64
N PHE A 150 12.55 12.88 5.99
CA PHE A 150 11.81 12.18 4.95
C PHE A 150 12.12 12.80 3.58
N ILE A 151 12.52 11.98 2.62
CA ILE A 151 12.66 12.40 1.22
C ILE A 151 11.52 11.74 0.44
N ASN A 152 10.62 12.56 -0.07
CA ASN A 152 9.46 12.13 -0.83
C ASN A 152 9.70 12.37 -2.32
N SER A 153 9.90 11.28 -3.04
CA SER A 153 10.17 11.28 -4.48
C SER A 153 9.00 10.78 -5.32
N LEU A 154 7.80 10.68 -4.75
CA LEU A 154 6.62 10.28 -5.52
C LEU A 154 6.34 11.26 -6.69
N PRO A 155 5.97 10.76 -7.88
CA PRO A 155 5.56 11.58 -9.01
C PRO A 155 4.33 12.44 -8.70
N MET A 156 3.99 13.32 -9.66
CA MET A 156 2.77 14.14 -9.64
C MET A 156 2.65 15.12 -8.45
N GLY A 157 3.76 15.40 -7.75
CA GLY A 157 3.74 16.27 -6.58
C GLY A 157 2.93 15.71 -5.42
N VAL A 158 2.72 14.39 -5.38
CA VAL A 158 2.02 13.71 -4.29
C VAL A 158 2.74 14.00 -2.99
N ARG A 159 2.02 14.59 -2.04
CA ARG A 159 2.55 14.92 -0.73
C ARG A 159 2.06 13.95 0.33
N ILE A 160 2.98 13.30 1.02
CA ILE A 160 2.64 12.43 2.14
C ILE A 160 2.27 13.26 3.37
N PRO A 161 1.07 13.05 3.96
CA PRO A 161 0.70 13.71 5.20
C PRO A 161 1.49 13.09 6.35
N THR A 162 2.62 13.71 6.74
CA THR A 162 3.42 13.33 7.90
C THR A 162 3.80 14.55 8.73
N SER A 163 4.10 14.37 10.03
CA SER A 163 4.67 15.43 10.87
C SER A 163 6.19 15.55 10.78
N LEU A 164 6.85 14.67 10.03
CA LEU A 164 8.30 14.67 9.85
C LEU A 164 8.78 15.87 9.03
N PRO A 165 10.00 16.37 9.28
CA PRO A 165 10.72 17.21 8.33
C PRO A 165 10.86 16.47 6.99
N ILE A 166 10.41 17.11 5.91
CA ILE A 166 10.24 16.48 4.60
C ILE A 166 10.84 17.36 3.49
N ALA A 167 11.48 16.72 2.51
CA ALA A 167 11.77 17.30 1.21
C ALA A 167 10.97 16.58 0.13
N ASP A 168 10.20 17.34 -0.64
CA ASP A 168 9.44 16.85 -1.79
C ASP A 168 10.28 17.06 -3.06
N THR A 169 10.84 15.98 -3.62
CA THR A 169 11.71 16.02 -4.81
C THR A 169 11.04 15.53 -6.07
N SER A 170 9.91 14.82 -5.93
CA SER A 170 9.29 14.08 -7.03
C SER A 170 10.32 13.21 -7.77
N VAL A 171 10.18 13.02 -9.08
CA VAL A 171 11.02 12.13 -9.90
C VAL A 171 12.46 12.65 -10.17
N ARG A 172 12.97 13.59 -9.36
CA ARG A 172 14.30 14.20 -9.51
C ARG A 172 15.34 13.52 -8.63
N PHE A 173 15.92 12.44 -9.16
CA PHE A 173 17.01 11.67 -8.55
C PHE A 173 18.19 12.52 -8.08
N ASP A 174 18.64 13.44 -8.94
CA ASP A 174 19.76 14.34 -8.72
C ASP A 174 19.51 15.23 -7.49
N MET A 175 18.29 15.76 -7.37
CA MET A 175 17.88 16.57 -6.22
C MET A 175 17.76 15.74 -4.95
N ALA A 176 17.18 14.54 -5.02
CA ALA A 176 17.08 13.63 -3.89
C ALA A 176 18.47 13.26 -3.34
N LEU A 177 19.42 12.93 -4.21
CA LEU A 177 20.80 12.63 -3.81
C LEU A 177 21.53 13.85 -3.24
N ALA A 178 21.37 15.02 -3.85
CA ALA A 178 21.96 16.26 -3.33
C ALA A 178 21.44 16.59 -1.92
N ILE A 179 20.14 16.44 -1.70
CA ILE A 179 19.52 16.60 -0.37
C ILE A 179 20.04 15.57 0.59
N TYR A 180 20.07 14.29 0.21
CA TYR A 180 20.60 13.23 1.04
C TYR A 180 22.02 13.54 1.52
N LYS A 181 22.94 13.86 0.60
CA LYS A 181 24.34 14.19 0.90
C LYS A 181 24.48 15.37 1.87
N LYS A 182 23.60 16.37 1.74
CA LYS A 182 23.66 17.59 2.55
C LYS A 182 23.01 17.43 3.93
N PHE A 183 21.99 16.57 4.05
CA PHE A 183 21.14 16.47 5.24
C PHE A 183 21.40 15.21 6.06
N SER A 184 21.91 14.12 5.49
CA SER A 184 22.02 12.80 6.15
C SER A 184 22.66 12.88 7.54
N LYS A 185 23.81 13.54 7.68
CA LYS A 185 24.55 13.68 8.95
C LYS A 185 23.89 14.63 9.97
N LYS A 186 22.74 15.24 9.65
CA LYS A 186 21.97 16.11 10.57
C LYS A 186 20.79 15.38 11.23
N PHE A 187 20.54 14.13 10.84
CA PHE A 187 19.44 13.30 11.30
C PHE A 187 19.99 11.93 11.73
N ASP A 188 19.27 11.26 12.61
CA ASP A 188 19.65 9.92 13.07
C ASP A 188 19.37 8.88 11.99
N GLN A 189 18.36 9.13 11.14
CA GLN A 189 18.00 8.29 10.00
C GLN A 189 17.31 9.08 8.88
N ILE A 190 17.42 8.58 7.65
CA ILE A 190 16.70 9.08 6.47
C ILE A 190 15.72 8.02 5.99
N ILE A 191 14.51 8.43 5.62
CA ILE A 191 13.54 7.56 4.94
C ILE A 191 13.29 8.14 3.55
N VAL A 192 13.42 7.31 2.51
CA VAL A 192 13.12 7.69 1.12
C VAL A 192 11.90 6.92 0.64
N LEU A 193 10.91 7.63 0.12
CA LEU A 193 9.71 7.04 -0.48
C LEU A 193 9.67 7.33 -1.98
N SER A 194 9.54 6.29 -2.81
CA SER A 194 9.32 6.41 -4.26
C SER A 194 8.78 5.11 -4.85
N ASP A 195 8.63 5.06 -6.17
CA ASP A 195 8.51 3.82 -6.92
C ASP A 195 9.81 2.97 -6.88
N PRO A 196 9.73 1.65 -7.10
CA PRO A 196 10.88 0.75 -7.01
C PRO A 196 12.04 1.14 -7.94
N HIS A 197 11.75 1.52 -9.18
CA HIS A 197 12.78 1.83 -10.17
C HIS A 197 13.54 3.10 -9.79
N PHE A 198 12.84 4.07 -9.20
CA PHE A 198 13.50 5.24 -8.64
C PHE A 198 14.48 4.85 -7.54
N LEU A 199 14.04 4.02 -6.60
CA LEU A 199 14.87 3.62 -5.46
C LEU A 199 16.12 2.86 -5.90
N LYS A 200 16.01 1.98 -6.90
CA LYS A 200 17.14 1.30 -7.52
C LYS A 200 18.18 2.29 -8.03
N LYS A 201 17.76 3.18 -8.94
CA LYS A 201 18.66 4.16 -9.54
C LYS A 201 19.24 5.13 -8.51
N PHE A 202 18.45 5.54 -7.52
CA PHE A 202 18.93 6.40 -6.43
C PHE A 202 20.10 5.77 -5.68
N LEU A 203 20.02 4.47 -5.36
CA LEU A 203 21.13 3.78 -4.70
C LEU A 203 22.34 3.61 -5.63
N GLU A 204 22.14 3.18 -6.87
CA GLU A 204 23.23 2.96 -7.83
C GLU A 204 23.99 4.25 -8.14
N ASP A 205 23.29 5.33 -8.50
CA ASP A 205 23.91 6.64 -8.71
C ASP A 205 24.61 7.15 -7.44
N GLY A 206 24.09 6.79 -6.26
CA GLY A 206 24.74 7.08 -4.99
C GLY A 206 26.10 6.40 -4.86
N ILE A 207 26.19 5.11 -5.21
CA ILE A 207 27.44 4.33 -5.20
C ILE A 207 28.43 4.92 -6.20
N GLU A 208 27.98 5.23 -7.42
CA GLU A 208 28.81 5.88 -8.45
C GLU A 208 29.37 7.23 -7.95
N GLN A 209 28.61 7.94 -7.12
CA GLN A 209 29.04 9.19 -6.52
C GLN A 209 29.74 9.03 -5.15
N GLY A 210 30.19 7.82 -4.82
CA GLY A 210 31.04 7.51 -3.67
C GLY A 210 30.29 7.36 -2.33
N ILE A 211 28.98 7.14 -2.33
CA ILE A 211 28.22 6.83 -1.11
C ILE A 211 28.35 5.33 -0.81
N ASP A 212 28.87 5.01 0.36
CA ASP A 212 28.83 3.65 0.90
C ASP A 212 27.53 3.44 1.69
N TRP A 213 26.53 2.83 1.07
CA TRP A 213 25.23 2.59 1.71
C TRP A 213 25.28 1.57 2.85
N HIS A 214 26.33 0.74 2.95
CA HIS A 214 26.46 -0.27 4.00
C HIS A 214 26.66 0.33 5.40
N ILE A 215 27.05 1.59 5.48
CA ILE A 215 27.26 2.30 6.75
C ILE A 215 26.24 3.40 7.00
N GLU A 216 25.38 3.69 6.03
CA GLU A 216 24.41 4.77 6.13
C GLU A 216 23.10 4.30 6.77
N ASN A 217 22.52 5.15 7.62
CA ASN A 217 21.24 4.88 8.26
C ASN A 217 20.07 5.38 7.41
N ILE A 218 19.88 4.70 6.29
CA ILE A 218 18.81 4.96 5.32
C ILE A 218 17.81 3.80 5.31
N HIS A 219 16.55 4.14 5.12
CA HIS A 219 15.44 3.21 4.91
C HIS A 219 14.66 3.61 3.67
N LEU A 220 14.06 2.62 3.01
CA LEU A 220 13.28 2.83 1.80
C LEU A 220 11.83 2.40 2.03
N ILE A 221 10.92 3.14 1.44
CA ILE A 221 9.52 2.74 1.28
C ILE A 221 9.21 2.73 -0.21
N THR A 222 8.67 1.64 -0.72
CA THR A 222 8.30 1.47 -2.13
C THR A 222 6.78 1.43 -2.31
N GLY A 223 6.28 2.05 -3.39
CA GLY A 223 4.87 2.01 -3.79
C GLY A 223 4.71 2.13 -5.31
N GLU A 224 3.50 2.39 -5.78
CA GLU A 224 3.13 2.62 -7.20
C GLU A 224 3.22 1.42 -8.16
N ASP A 225 4.32 0.67 -8.15
CA ASP A 225 4.50 -0.52 -8.99
C ASP A 225 4.85 -1.75 -8.16
N TRP A 226 4.44 -2.90 -8.68
CA TRP A 226 4.66 -4.19 -8.04
C TRP A 226 6.03 -4.73 -8.44
N VAL A 227 6.76 -5.19 -7.43
CA VAL A 227 8.07 -5.82 -7.59
C VAL A 227 8.14 -7.11 -6.78
N PRO A 228 8.85 -8.12 -7.31
CA PRO A 228 9.06 -9.37 -6.60
C PRO A 228 9.95 -9.20 -5.36
N GLU A 229 9.92 -10.18 -4.46
CA GLU A 229 10.80 -10.20 -3.28
C GLU A 229 12.30 -10.27 -3.65
N THR A 230 12.63 -10.76 -4.85
CA THR A 230 14.00 -10.74 -5.38
C THR A 230 14.52 -9.32 -5.61
N PHE A 231 13.64 -8.38 -5.96
CA PHE A 231 13.99 -6.96 -6.04
C PHE A 231 14.46 -6.41 -4.68
N ARG A 232 13.74 -6.77 -3.60
CA ARG A 232 14.14 -6.41 -2.24
C ARG A 232 15.48 -7.04 -1.87
N SER A 233 15.75 -8.29 -2.30
CA SER A 233 17.07 -8.90 -2.14
C SER A 233 18.18 -8.04 -2.75
N TYR A 234 17.97 -7.54 -3.98
CA TYR A 234 18.94 -6.73 -4.69
C TYR A 234 19.18 -5.38 -3.99
N LEU A 235 18.12 -4.62 -3.67
CA LEU A 235 18.29 -3.35 -2.95
C LEU A 235 18.89 -3.56 -1.56
N GLY A 236 18.49 -4.62 -0.85
CA GLY A 236 19.06 -4.96 0.45
C GLY A 236 20.53 -5.36 0.36
N HIS A 237 20.98 -5.94 -0.75
CA HIS A 237 22.40 -6.16 -1.01
C HIS A 237 23.16 -4.82 -1.15
N LEU A 238 22.64 -3.89 -1.95
CA LEU A 238 23.23 -2.54 -2.08
C LEU A 238 23.27 -1.79 -0.74
N LEU A 239 22.25 -1.97 0.10
CA LEU A 239 22.19 -1.37 1.44
C LEU A 239 22.99 -2.16 2.49
N GLY A 240 23.40 -3.40 2.23
CA GLY A 240 23.92 -4.32 3.25
C GLY A 240 22.92 -4.61 4.38
N THR A 241 21.64 -4.77 4.07
CA THR A 241 20.58 -4.97 5.07
C THR A 241 20.76 -6.28 5.83
N ASP A 242 20.79 -6.19 7.15
CA ASP A 242 20.63 -7.33 8.05
C ASP A 242 19.12 -7.62 8.19
N TRP A 243 18.65 -8.71 7.58
CA TRP A 243 17.24 -9.10 7.57
C TRP A 243 16.74 -9.63 8.91
N ASP A 244 17.64 -10.10 9.77
CA ASP A 244 17.28 -10.60 11.09
C ASP A 244 17.06 -9.44 12.05
N ARG A 245 17.94 -8.43 12.03
CA ARG A 245 17.84 -7.28 12.94
C ARG A 245 17.02 -6.13 12.39
N MET A 246 17.19 -5.79 11.11
CA MET A 246 16.51 -4.67 10.44
C MET A 246 16.57 -3.36 11.23
N GLU A 247 17.75 -3.05 11.78
CA GLU A 247 18.02 -1.80 12.50
C GLU A 247 18.23 -0.61 11.54
N ARG A 248 18.78 -0.88 10.35
CA ARG A 248 18.99 0.03 9.22
C ARG A 248 18.69 -0.69 7.90
N GLY A 249 18.60 0.03 6.79
CA GLY A 249 18.45 -0.57 5.45
C GLY A 249 17.11 -1.28 5.22
N VAL A 250 16.10 -0.96 6.02
CA VAL A 250 14.76 -1.57 5.89
C VAL A 250 14.09 -1.07 4.63
N ILE A 251 13.53 -1.99 3.84
CA ILE A 251 12.83 -1.71 2.59
C ILE A 251 11.39 -2.22 2.74
N GLY A 252 10.46 -1.31 3.00
CA GLY A 252 9.04 -1.63 3.19
C GLY A 252 8.18 -1.25 1.99
N GLY A 253 7.10 -1.98 1.76
CA GLY A 253 6.10 -1.70 0.75
C GLY A 253 4.87 -1.00 1.33
N THR A 254 4.21 -0.21 0.49
CA THR A 254 2.92 0.42 0.76
C THR A 254 2.03 0.32 -0.47
N MET A 255 0.72 0.19 -0.25
CA MET A 255 -0.28 0.29 -1.31
C MET A 255 -1.19 1.48 -1.08
N GLY A 256 -1.39 2.23 -2.15
CA GLY A 256 -2.23 3.41 -2.20
C GLY A 256 -3.06 3.45 -3.46
N VAL A 257 -4.24 4.02 -3.35
CA VAL A 257 -5.08 4.36 -4.50
C VAL A 257 -5.46 5.83 -4.35
N ALA A 258 -5.28 6.63 -5.41
CA ALA A 258 -5.44 8.09 -5.33
C ALA A 258 -6.83 8.49 -4.85
N GLU A 259 -7.86 7.83 -5.33
CA GLU A 259 -9.25 8.04 -4.92
C GLU A 259 -9.59 7.48 -3.51
N LEU A 260 -8.69 6.76 -2.85
CA LEU A 260 -8.91 6.09 -1.55
C LEU A 260 -7.85 6.46 -0.48
N ASP A 261 -7.51 7.75 -0.33
CA ASP A 261 -6.67 8.25 0.79
C ASP A 261 -5.17 7.83 0.76
N LEU A 262 -4.62 7.46 -0.41
CA LEU A 262 -3.19 7.18 -0.73
C LEU A 262 -2.42 6.13 0.10
N ASN A 263 -2.82 5.81 1.33
CA ASN A 263 -2.18 4.79 2.14
C ASN A 263 -3.28 3.89 2.73
N LEU A 264 -3.56 2.83 1.98
CA LEU A 264 -4.50 1.80 2.37
C LEU A 264 -3.80 0.75 3.23
N PHE A 265 -2.67 0.24 2.73
CA PHE A 265 -2.01 -0.93 3.28
C PHE A 265 -0.50 -0.72 3.37
N HIS A 266 0.15 -1.35 4.34
CA HIS A 266 1.60 -1.25 4.50
C HIS A 266 2.21 -2.55 5.02
N GLU A 267 3.50 -2.74 4.75
CA GLU A 267 4.28 -3.81 5.35
C GLU A 267 4.69 -3.48 6.79
N SER A 268 5.07 -4.52 7.53
CA SER A 268 5.81 -4.40 8.78
C SER A 268 7.06 -5.27 8.69
N LYS A 269 7.99 -5.13 9.64
CA LYS A 269 9.19 -5.97 9.71
C LYS A 269 8.83 -7.47 9.76
N ASP A 270 7.76 -7.83 10.46
CA ASP A 270 7.31 -9.22 10.56
C ASP A 270 6.85 -9.74 9.19
N LEU A 271 6.08 -8.94 8.44
CA LEU A 271 5.65 -9.32 7.08
C LEU A 271 6.83 -9.41 6.10
N ILE A 272 7.81 -8.51 6.21
CA ILE A 272 9.04 -8.58 5.42
C ILE A 272 9.74 -9.93 5.68
N ARG A 273 9.92 -10.33 6.94
CA ARG A 273 10.55 -11.63 7.28
C ARG A 273 9.76 -12.82 6.74
N ILE A 274 8.42 -12.77 6.82
CA ILE A 274 7.55 -13.81 6.24
C ILE A 274 7.76 -13.90 4.72
N GLN A 275 7.83 -12.76 4.02
CA GLN A 275 8.11 -12.73 2.58
C GLN A 275 9.50 -13.28 2.24
N ARG A 276 10.53 -12.94 3.03
CA ARG A 276 11.88 -13.52 2.88
C ARG A 276 11.84 -15.04 3.02
N ALA A 277 11.15 -15.54 4.05
CA ALA A 277 10.99 -16.97 4.27
C ALA A 277 10.25 -17.64 3.10
N ALA A 278 9.15 -17.07 2.63
CA ALA A 278 8.37 -17.57 1.50
C ALA A 278 9.15 -17.56 0.17
N LEU A 279 10.11 -16.64 0.00
CA LEU A 279 10.99 -16.66 -1.16
C LEU A 279 11.91 -17.90 -1.16
N GLN A 280 12.39 -18.32 0.01
CA GLN A 280 13.32 -19.45 0.16
C GLN A 280 12.61 -20.81 0.33
N ASP A 281 11.39 -20.80 0.87
CA ASP A 281 10.62 -22.00 1.19
C ASP A 281 9.34 -22.08 0.34
N GLU A 282 9.36 -22.97 -0.64
CA GLU A 282 8.24 -23.21 -1.54
C GLU A 282 6.99 -23.72 -0.80
N LYS A 283 7.15 -24.53 0.26
CA LYS A 283 6.00 -25.06 1.01
C LYS A 283 5.28 -23.94 1.75
N LEU A 284 6.04 -23.05 2.39
CA LEU A 284 5.48 -21.87 3.03
C LEU A 284 4.80 -20.96 1.99
N ARG A 285 5.43 -20.72 0.84
CA ARG A 285 4.86 -19.90 -0.23
C ARG A 285 3.52 -20.45 -0.72
N TYR A 286 3.44 -21.76 -0.93
CA TYR A 286 2.18 -22.39 -1.37
C TYR A 286 1.11 -22.41 -0.29
N ALA A 287 1.50 -22.56 0.98
CA ALA A 287 0.56 -22.45 2.09
C ALA A 287 -0.03 -21.03 2.21
N LEU A 288 0.75 -19.99 1.92
CA LEU A 288 0.29 -18.59 1.95
C LEU A 288 -0.56 -18.22 0.74
N TYR A 289 -0.11 -18.55 -0.47
CA TYR A 289 -0.63 -17.96 -1.71
C TYR A 289 -1.28 -18.96 -2.68
N GLY A 290 -1.24 -20.26 -2.36
CA GLY A 290 -1.76 -21.32 -3.21
C GLY A 290 -0.69 -22.04 -4.02
N GLN A 291 -1.06 -23.20 -4.56
CA GLN A 291 -0.15 -24.10 -5.28
C GLN A 291 0.36 -23.49 -6.59
N GLY A 292 1.63 -23.71 -6.90
CA GLY A 292 2.26 -23.28 -8.15
C GLY A 292 2.61 -21.79 -8.22
N VAL A 293 2.41 -21.03 -7.14
CA VAL A 293 2.81 -19.62 -7.08
C VAL A 293 4.33 -19.48 -7.15
N THR A 294 4.83 -18.90 -8.24
CA THR A 294 6.26 -18.64 -8.47
C THR A 294 6.69 -17.26 -7.96
N ILE A 295 5.79 -16.28 -8.04
CA ILE A 295 6.02 -14.90 -7.62
C ILE A 295 5.13 -14.61 -6.43
N SER A 296 5.75 -14.35 -5.29
CA SER A 296 5.00 -13.97 -4.09
C SER A 296 4.27 -12.64 -4.31
N PRO A 297 2.94 -12.60 -4.09
CA PRO A 297 2.19 -11.36 -3.90
C PRO A 297 2.79 -10.53 -2.76
N THR A 298 2.66 -9.21 -2.80
CA THR A 298 3.09 -8.34 -1.69
C THR A 298 2.10 -8.47 -0.53
N LEU A 299 2.59 -8.79 0.68
CA LEU A 299 1.75 -9.07 1.85
C LEU A 299 1.70 -7.85 2.76
N LEU A 300 0.51 -7.29 2.96
CA LEU A 300 0.31 -5.99 3.59
C LEU A 300 -0.70 -6.06 4.73
N HIS A 301 -0.48 -5.29 5.79
CA HIS A 301 -1.48 -5.02 6.81
C HIS A 301 -2.55 -4.06 6.27
N TYR A 302 -3.80 -4.32 6.59
CA TYR A 302 -4.87 -3.33 6.45
C TYR A 302 -5.60 -3.09 7.77
N TYR A 303 -6.33 -1.99 7.85
CA TYR A 303 -7.00 -1.55 9.07
C TYR A 303 -8.51 -1.66 8.90
N PRO A 304 -9.18 -2.66 9.53
CA PRO A 304 -10.63 -2.84 9.39
C PRO A 304 -11.48 -1.64 9.79
N HIS A 305 -10.97 -0.76 10.66
CA HIS A 305 -11.66 0.48 11.03
C HIS A 305 -11.59 1.59 9.95
N ARG A 306 -10.70 1.47 8.96
CA ARG A 306 -10.56 2.41 7.84
C ARG A 306 -11.17 1.86 6.56
N THR A 307 -10.99 0.57 6.31
CA THR A 307 -11.42 -0.10 5.09
C THR A 307 -12.16 -1.39 5.39
N PHE A 308 -13.24 -1.62 4.66
CA PHE A 308 -13.84 -2.94 4.53
C PHE A 308 -13.45 -3.51 3.17
N LEU A 309 -12.81 -4.68 3.18
CA LEU A 309 -12.28 -5.33 1.98
C LEU A 309 -13.13 -6.54 1.61
N GLU A 310 -13.33 -6.70 0.31
CA GLU A 310 -14.03 -7.84 -0.28
C GLU A 310 -13.21 -8.35 -1.46
N LEU A 311 -13.41 -9.63 -1.79
CA LEU A 311 -12.91 -10.23 -3.01
C LEU A 311 -14.08 -10.53 -3.91
N VAL A 312 -13.96 -10.15 -5.17
CA VAL A 312 -14.92 -10.50 -6.21
C VAL A 312 -14.29 -11.57 -7.07
N ASP A 313 -14.90 -12.75 -7.03
CA ASP A 313 -14.47 -13.87 -7.83
C ASP A 313 -14.50 -13.53 -9.31
N SER A 314 -13.53 -14.08 -10.00
CA SER A 314 -13.47 -14.08 -11.45
C SER A 314 -13.26 -15.51 -11.91
N ASN A 315 -13.83 -15.81 -13.08
CA ASN A 315 -13.81 -17.14 -13.66
C ASN A 315 -12.39 -17.69 -13.95
N ASP A 316 -11.36 -16.85 -13.82
CA ASP A 316 -9.94 -17.17 -14.02
C ASP A 316 -9.18 -17.51 -12.71
N GLY A 317 -9.87 -17.57 -11.56
CA GLY A 317 -9.27 -17.89 -10.26
C GLY A 317 -8.40 -16.77 -9.67
N LYS A 318 -8.49 -15.55 -10.19
CA LYS A 318 -7.72 -14.38 -9.74
C LYS A 318 -8.65 -13.28 -9.20
N PRO A 319 -9.20 -13.43 -7.99
CA PRO A 319 -10.20 -12.51 -7.46
C PRO A 319 -9.70 -11.06 -7.39
N GLU A 320 -10.59 -10.12 -7.69
CA GLU A 320 -10.31 -8.68 -7.66
C GLU A 320 -10.65 -8.06 -6.30
N LEU A 321 -9.81 -7.14 -5.85
CA LEU A 321 -10.02 -6.41 -4.61
C LEU A 321 -11.10 -5.33 -4.76
N VAL A 322 -12.06 -5.35 -3.84
CA VAL A 322 -13.07 -4.32 -3.65
C VAL A 322 -12.89 -3.67 -2.29
N VAL A 323 -12.94 -2.34 -2.27
CA VAL A 323 -12.67 -1.52 -1.08
C VAL A 323 -13.86 -0.62 -0.77
N SER A 324 -14.30 -0.61 0.49
CA SER A 324 -15.20 0.41 1.03
C SER A 324 -14.49 1.25 2.08
N MET A 325 -14.47 2.56 1.89
CA MET A 325 -13.86 3.50 2.83
C MET A 325 -14.82 3.85 3.96
N LEU A 326 -14.39 3.63 5.20
CA LEU A 326 -15.26 3.73 6.37
C LEU A 326 -15.18 5.09 7.07
N SER A 327 -14.03 5.76 6.93
CA SER A 327 -13.73 7.04 7.57
C SER A 327 -14.80 8.11 7.28
N ASP A 328 -15.26 8.78 8.33
CA ASP A 328 -16.25 9.86 8.26
C ASP A 328 -15.66 11.21 7.84
N SER A 329 -14.34 11.33 7.80
CA SER A 329 -13.64 12.54 7.39
C SER A 329 -13.43 12.67 5.88
N LEU A 330 -13.76 11.61 5.11
CA LEU A 330 -13.60 11.57 3.66
C LEU A 330 -14.71 12.36 2.98
N LEU A 331 -14.31 13.27 2.08
CA LEU A 331 -15.29 14.05 1.31
C LEU A 331 -15.94 13.21 0.20
N ILE A 332 -15.16 12.33 -0.43
CA ILE A 332 -15.63 11.33 -1.39
C ILE A 332 -15.52 9.93 -0.73
N PRO A 333 -16.56 9.45 -0.03
CA PRO A 333 -16.54 8.14 0.60
C PRO A 333 -16.89 7.06 -0.43
N LEU A 334 -15.89 6.52 -1.13
CA LEU A 334 -16.09 5.41 -2.06
C LEU A 334 -16.43 4.10 -1.30
N ILE A 335 -17.54 3.46 -1.68
CA ILE A 335 -18.12 2.25 -1.11
C ILE A 335 -18.24 1.20 -2.21
N ARG A 336 -17.83 -0.05 -1.92
CA ARG A 336 -17.69 -1.18 -2.85
C ARG A 336 -16.99 -0.81 -4.15
N TYR A 337 -15.88 -0.10 -4.06
CA TYR A 337 -15.09 0.32 -5.21
C TYR A 337 -14.05 -0.74 -5.59
N ASN A 338 -14.15 -1.28 -6.80
CA ASN A 338 -13.22 -2.28 -7.34
C ASN A 338 -11.96 -1.60 -7.88
N VAL A 339 -10.81 -1.90 -7.26
CA VAL A 339 -9.50 -1.32 -7.62
C VAL A 339 -8.78 -2.07 -8.74
N LYS A 340 -9.33 -3.22 -9.17
CA LYS A 340 -8.84 -4.09 -10.26
C LYS A 340 -7.50 -4.78 -10.01
N ASP A 341 -6.99 -4.68 -8.80
CA ASP A 341 -5.83 -5.46 -8.36
C ASP A 341 -6.27 -6.86 -7.91
N VAL A 342 -5.50 -7.87 -8.31
CA VAL A 342 -5.67 -9.26 -7.89
C VAL A 342 -5.19 -9.38 -6.45
N ALA A 343 -6.04 -9.93 -5.59
CA ALA A 343 -5.75 -9.97 -4.16
C ALA A 343 -6.24 -11.25 -3.49
N GLN A 344 -5.61 -11.58 -2.37
CA GLN A 344 -6.10 -12.58 -1.42
C GLN A 344 -6.20 -11.92 -0.04
N LEU A 345 -7.27 -12.20 0.70
CA LEU A 345 -7.40 -11.78 2.09
C LEU A 345 -6.96 -12.92 2.99
N ILE A 346 -6.09 -12.63 3.95
CA ILE A 346 -5.56 -13.62 4.89
C ILE A 346 -5.90 -13.14 6.32
N PRO A 347 -6.91 -13.75 6.97
CA PRO A 347 -7.18 -13.50 8.38
C PRO A 347 -5.97 -13.83 9.26
N TYR A 348 -5.78 -13.07 10.34
CA TYR A 348 -4.64 -13.24 11.23
C TYR A 348 -4.50 -14.68 11.76
N ARG A 349 -5.60 -15.32 12.17
CA ARG A 349 -5.59 -16.71 12.65
C ARG A 349 -5.14 -17.71 11.59
N GLN A 350 -5.55 -17.49 10.34
CA GLN A 350 -5.10 -18.33 9.23
C GLN A 350 -3.60 -18.18 9.02
N LEU A 351 -3.07 -16.96 9.02
CA LEU A 351 -1.63 -16.72 8.95
C LEU A 351 -0.90 -17.40 10.11
N GLN A 352 -1.39 -17.23 11.34
CA GLN A 352 -0.82 -17.85 12.52
C GLN A 352 -0.70 -19.37 12.35
N GLN A 353 -1.78 -20.03 11.95
CA GLN A 353 -1.80 -21.46 11.72
C GLN A 353 -0.81 -21.89 10.62
N ILE A 354 -0.79 -21.18 9.48
CA ILE A 354 0.14 -21.46 8.37
C ILE A 354 1.60 -21.38 8.85
N LEU A 355 1.93 -20.36 9.64
CA LEU A 355 3.28 -20.18 10.15
C LEU A 355 3.65 -21.25 11.18
N GLU A 356 2.73 -21.62 12.08
CA GLU A 356 2.95 -22.69 13.06
C GLU A 356 3.18 -24.05 12.36
N ASP A 357 2.31 -24.42 11.42
CA ASP A 357 2.39 -25.68 10.69
C ASP A 357 3.64 -25.79 9.80
N SER A 358 4.14 -24.64 9.32
CA SER A 358 5.33 -24.57 8.46
C SER A 358 6.64 -24.39 9.25
N GLY A 359 6.61 -24.34 10.58
CA GLY A 359 7.80 -24.15 11.42
C GLY A 359 8.31 -22.71 11.54
N TYR A 360 7.52 -21.73 11.10
CA TYR A 360 7.82 -20.29 11.14
C TYR A 360 7.00 -19.52 12.19
N GLY A 361 6.45 -20.20 13.21
CA GLY A 361 5.59 -19.58 14.23
C GLY A 361 6.21 -18.36 14.94
N ALA A 362 7.55 -18.31 15.07
CA ALA A 362 8.28 -17.17 15.62
C ALA A 362 8.17 -15.88 14.78
N LEU A 363 7.77 -15.97 13.50
CA LEU A 363 7.56 -14.83 12.61
C LEU A 363 6.14 -14.24 12.71
N CYS A 364 5.26 -14.83 13.54
CA CYS A 364 3.89 -14.36 13.66
C CYS A 364 3.86 -12.87 14.07
N PRO A 365 3.18 -11.98 13.32
CA PRO A 365 3.21 -10.55 13.58
C PRO A 365 2.63 -10.19 14.94
N GLN A 366 3.25 -9.21 15.62
CA GLN A 366 2.69 -8.70 16.87
C GLN A 366 1.38 -7.94 16.64
N LEU A 367 1.28 -7.23 15.52
CA LEU A 367 0.05 -6.58 15.09
C LEU A 367 -0.96 -7.63 14.66
N LYS A 368 -2.06 -7.74 15.41
CA LYS A 368 -3.15 -8.70 15.16
C LYS A 368 -4.11 -8.23 14.08
N LEU A 369 -3.58 -7.55 13.07
CA LEU A 369 -4.33 -7.05 11.93
C LEU A 369 -4.52 -8.17 10.90
N PRO A 370 -5.65 -8.18 10.19
CA PRO A 370 -5.79 -9.01 9.00
C PRO A 370 -4.90 -8.49 7.87
N LEU A 371 -4.61 -9.38 6.92
CA LEU A 371 -3.69 -9.11 5.83
C LEU A 371 -4.38 -9.16 4.47
N VAL A 372 -3.77 -8.47 3.51
CA VAL A 372 -4.08 -8.58 2.10
C VAL A 372 -2.79 -8.87 1.33
N ALA A 373 -2.82 -9.86 0.46
CA ALA A 373 -1.73 -10.22 -0.44
C ALA A 373 -2.08 -9.74 -1.85
N ILE A 374 -1.29 -8.84 -2.43
CA ILE A 374 -1.57 -8.20 -3.72
C ILE A 374 -0.66 -8.77 -4.81
N GLY A 375 -1.27 -9.41 -5.81
CA GLY A 375 -0.59 -10.12 -6.90
C GLY A 375 -0.44 -9.29 -8.19
N GLY A 376 -0.71 -7.99 -8.15
CA GLY A 376 -0.68 -7.11 -9.31
C GLY A 376 -2.03 -7.01 -10.02
N ARG A 377 -2.03 -6.78 -11.34
CA ARG A 377 -3.24 -6.60 -12.15
C ARG A 377 -3.41 -7.69 -13.18
N LYS A 378 -4.67 -8.01 -13.50
CA LYS A 378 -5.02 -8.89 -14.62
C LYS A 378 -4.57 -8.31 -15.96
N GLY A 379 -4.38 -9.19 -16.94
CA GLY A 379 -4.12 -8.81 -18.32
C GLY A 379 -2.69 -8.31 -18.61
N ARG A 380 -1.78 -8.32 -17.63
CA ARG A 380 -0.35 -8.00 -17.83
C ARG A 380 0.44 -9.23 -18.27
N LEU A 381 0.02 -9.88 -19.36
CA LEU A 381 0.66 -11.07 -19.91
C LEU A 381 0.87 -10.90 -21.41
N VAL A 382 2.02 -11.34 -21.91
CA VAL A 382 2.27 -11.51 -23.34
C VAL A 382 2.27 -12.99 -23.65
N GLU A 383 1.49 -13.39 -24.65
CA GLU A 383 1.42 -14.76 -25.15
C GLU A 383 2.21 -14.89 -26.45
N ASN A 384 3.04 -15.92 -26.57
CA ASN A 384 3.77 -16.20 -27.80
C ASN A 384 2.97 -17.06 -28.78
N SER A 385 3.52 -17.31 -29.98
CA SER A 385 2.84 -18.11 -31.01
C SER A 385 2.64 -19.59 -30.63
N ALA A 386 3.28 -20.07 -29.56
CA ALA A 386 3.12 -21.42 -29.02
C ALA A 386 2.14 -21.48 -27.82
N GLY A 387 1.48 -20.36 -27.47
CA GLY A 387 0.52 -20.29 -26.36
C GLY A 387 1.18 -20.16 -24.97
N GLN A 388 2.49 -19.91 -24.90
CA GLN A 388 3.17 -19.68 -23.63
C GLN A 388 3.02 -18.22 -23.22
N THR A 389 2.72 -17.97 -21.96
CA THR A 389 2.53 -16.61 -21.41
C THR A 389 3.68 -16.19 -20.52
N VAL A 390 4.03 -14.91 -20.57
CA VAL A 390 5.02 -14.28 -19.67
C VAL A 390 4.48 -12.93 -19.19
N SER A 391 4.58 -12.71 -17.89
CA SER A 391 4.27 -11.43 -17.23
C SER A 391 5.53 -10.59 -17.00
N PRO A 392 5.39 -9.25 -16.89
CA PRO A 392 6.47 -8.40 -16.41
C PRO A 392 7.01 -8.84 -15.05
N GLU A 393 6.15 -9.31 -14.15
CA GLU A 393 6.53 -9.76 -12.82
C GLU A 393 7.43 -11.01 -12.87
N GLU A 394 7.22 -11.95 -13.81
CA GLU A 394 8.10 -13.11 -14.05
C GLU A 394 9.48 -12.70 -14.55
N VAL A 395 9.54 -11.74 -15.48
CA VAL A 395 10.82 -11.21 -15.95
C VAL A 395 11.54 -10.48 -14.82
N LYS A 396 10.84 -9.65 -14.04
CA LYS A 396 11.44 -8.98 -12.87
C LYS A 396 11.94 -10.00 -11.85
N GLN A 397 11.21 -11.09 -11.60
CA GLN A 397 11.61 -12.14 -10.64
C GLN A 397 12.98 -12.72 -11.02
N GLY A 398 13.14 -13.10 -12.29
CA GLY A 398 14.42 -13.61 -12.82
C GLY A 398 15.51 -12.54 -12.83
N LEU A 399 15.21 -11.34 -13.33
CA LEU A 399 16.15 -10.23 -13.43
C LEU A 399 16.81 -9.88 -12.09
N TYR A 400 16.02 -9.81 -11.02
CA TYR A 400 16.52 -9.46 -9.69
C TYR A 400 17.02 -10.66 -8.87
N SER A 401 16.92 -11.88 -9.42
CA SER A 401 17.57 -13.07 -8.82
C SER A 401 19.07 -13.12 -9.15
N ASP A 402 19.50 -12.50 -10.26
CA ASP A 402 20.90 -12.34 -10.63
C ASP A 402 21.31 -10.87 -10.45
N PHE A 403 22.16 -10.60 -9.46
CA PHE A 403 22.58 -9.22 -9.15
C PHE A 403 23.47 -8.60 -10.24
N THR A 404 24.15 -9.42 -11.05
CA THR A 404 24.91 -8.93 -12.21
C THR A 404 23.96 -8.42 -13.28
N ALA A 405 22.91 -9.20 -13.58
CA ALA A 405 21.86 -8.79 -14.53
C ALA A 405 21.07 -7.57 -14.01
N ALA A 406 20.73 -7.56 -12.72
CA ALA A 406 20.06 -6.44 -12.08
C ALA A 406 20.87 -5.13 -12.18
N ALA A 407 22.18 -5.19 -11.91
CA ALA A 407 23.06 -4.02 -11.99
C ALA A 407 23.28 -3.55 -13.45
N ALA A 408 23.25 -4.47 -14.41
CA ALA A 408 23.43 -4.14 -15.83
C ALA A 408 22.18 -3.54 -16.51
N THR A 409 21.04 -3.47 -15.82
CA THR A 409 19.76 -3.04 -16.39
C THR A 409 19.11 -1.95 -15.55
N THR A 410 18.20 -1.18 -16.16
CA THR A 410 17.43 -0.16 -15.42
C THR A 410 16.22 -0.74 -14.70
N GLY A 411 15.83 -1.96 -15.05
CA GLY A 411 14.55 -2.57 -14.65
C GLY A 411 13.35 -2.12 -15.49
N TYR A 412 13.50 -1.15 -16.40
CA TYR A 412 12.49 -0.79 -17.39
C TYR A 412 12.68 -1.63 -18.65
N PHE A 413 11.62 -2.32 -19.09
CA PHE A 413 11.64 -3.15 -20.29
C PHE A 413 10.24 -3.21 -20.93
N LYS A 414 10.15 -3.77 -22.14
CA LYS A 414 8.88 -3.92 -22.87
C LYS A 414 8.80 -5.31 -23.47
N LEU A 415 7.82 -6.08 -23.00
CA LEU A 415 7.50 -7.37 -23.60
C LEU A 415 6.82 -7.17 -24.96
N ARG A 416 7.30 -7.85 -26.00
CA ARG A 416 6.65 -7.92 -27.31
C ARG A 416 6.82 -9.31 -27.94
N VAL A 417 5.87 -9.70 -28.80
CA VAL A 417 6.01 -10.89 -29.62
C VAL A 417 6.79 -10.54 -30.88
N GLU A 418 7.87 -11.27 -31.15
CA GLU A 418 8.69 -11.09 -32.35
C GLU A 418 9.23 -12.44 -32.81
N GLY A 419 9.10 -12.75 -34.11
CA GLY A 419 9.58 -14.02 -34.67
C GLY A 419 8.96 -15.28 -34.05
N GLY A 420 7.78 -15.17 -33.42
CA GLY A 420 7.10 -16.27 -32.73
C GLY A 420 7.52 -16.49 -31.27
N GLY A 421 8.54 -15.77 -30.78
CA GLY A 421 8.98 -15.76 -29.39
C GLY A 421 8.58 -14.49 -28.64
N ILE A 422 8.87 -14.45 -27.33
CA ILE A 422 8.73 -13.24 -26.51
C ILE A 422 10.10 -12.58 -26.40
N LEU A 423 10.17 -11.32 -26.84
CA LEU A 423 11.33 -10.46 -26.63
C LEU A 423 11.06 -9.53 -25.44
N VAL A 424 12.08 -9.37 -24.59
CA VAL A 424 12.07 -8.53 -23.37
C VAL A 424 12.76 -7.21 -23.62
#